data_AF-J6J8U6-F1
#
_entry.id   AF-J6J8U6-F1
#
_cell.length_a   1.000
_cell.length_b   1.000
_cell.length_c   1.000
_cell.angle_alpha   90.00
_cell.angle_beta   90.00
_cell.angle_gamma   90.00
#
_symmetry.space_group_name_H-M   'P 1'
#
loop_
_entity.id
_entity.type
_entity.pdbx_description
1 polymer ?
#
loop_
_entity_poly.entity_id
_entity_poly.type
_entity_poly.pdbx_seq_one_letter_code
_entity_poly.pdbx_strand_id
1 'polypeptide(L)'
;MVFAFDTLGYSKRLREAGIPGEQAEAHAEAARDFIMVELVTKTDLAAALSALEGRLEAKIREGDAALAGRIDGLESRLEAKIREGDAALEAKIERLSLQLTVRLGALMVAGIGALALIQRLN
;
A
#
# COMPACT_ATOMS: atom_id res chain seq x y z
N MET A 1 24.88 21.41 -20.18
CA MET A 1 26.10 21.61 -20.99
C MET A 1 26.42 20.29 -21.67
N VAL A 2 26.13 20.18 -22.97
CA VAL A 2 26.48 18.98 -23.75
C VAL A 2 27.99 19.03 -23.95
N PHE A 3 28.72 18.09 -23.36
CA PHE A 3 30.13 17.91 -23.70
C PHE A 3 30.17 17.29 -25.09
N ALA A 4 30.29 18.12 -26.12
CA ALA A 4 30.52 17.66 -27.47
C ALA A 4 31.86 16.92 -27.51
N PHE A 5 31.89 15.78 -28.20
CA PHE A 5 33.11 15.02 -28.42
C PHE A 5 34.15 15.91 -29.13
N ASP A 6 35.30 16.12 -28.50
CA ASP A 6 36.39 16.95 -29.03
C ASP A 6 37.19 16.18 -30.09
N THR A 7 36.69 16.20 -31.33
CA THR A 7 37.32 15.56 -32.48
C THR A 7 38.72 16.12 -32.76
N LEU A 8 38.96 17.40 -32.47
CA LEU A 8 40.24 18.06 -32.71
C LEU A 8 41.29 17.61 -31.69
N GLY A 9 40.94 17.59 -30.40
CA GLY A 9 41.79 17.03 -29.35
C GLY A 9 42.06 15.54 -29.57
N TYR A 10 41.06 14.78 -30.00
CA TYR A 10 41.20 13.36 -30.32
C TYR A 10 42.19 13.11 -31.46
N SER A 11 42.04 13.80 -32.60
CA SER A 11 42.97 13.69 -33.73
C SER A 11 44.39 14.18 -33.39
N LYS A 12 44.53 15.23 -32.56
CA LYS A 12 45.85 15.68 -32.08
C LYS A 12 46.57 14.60 -31.27
N ARG A 13 45.88 13.93 -30.34
CA ARG A 13 46.47 12.80 -29.60
C ARG A 13 46.90 11.64 -30.49
N LEU A 14 46.11 11.30 -31.50
CA LEU A 14 46.48 10.23 -32.44
C LEU A 14 47.73 10.60 -33.24
N ARG A 15 47.86 11.85 -33.67
CA ARG A 15 49.08 12.36 -34.34
C ARG A 15 50.31 12.31 -33.43
N GLU A 16 50.17 12.74 -32.18
CA GLU A 16 51.25 12.68 -31.18
C GLU A 16 51.69 11.23 -30.90
N ALA A 17 50.79 10.25 -31.06
CA ALA A 17 51.08 8.83 -30.98
C ALA A 17 51.66 8.22 -32.27
N GLY A 18 51.93 9.04 -33.30
CA GLY A 18 52.56 8.61 -34.55
C GLY A 18 51.60 8.21 -35.67
N ILE A 19 50.29 8.41 -35.51
CA ILE A 19 49.31 8.18 -36.60
C ILE A 19 49.37 9.33 -37.60
N PRO A 20 49.41 9.06 -38.93
CA PRO A 20 49.37 10.11 -39.95
C PRO A 20 48.15 11.03 -39.81
N GLY A 21 48.33 12.32 -40.12
CA GLY A 21 47.29 13.34 -39.91
C GLY A 21 45.94 13.01 -40.55
N GLU A 22 45.94 12.57 -41.81
CA GLU A 22 44.72 12.18 -42.52
C GLU A 22 43.99 11.01 -41.84
N GLN A 23 44.73 10.01 -41.33
CA GLN A 23 44.14 8.87 -40.63
C GLN A 23 43.62 9.26 -39.24
N ALA A 24 44.35 10.12 -38.53
CA ALA A 24 43.93 10.63 -37.22
C ALA A 24 42.63 11.45 -37.31
N GLU A 25 42.48 12.25 -38.37
CA GLU A 25 41.28 13.02 -38.65
C GLU A 25 40.11 12.10 -39.06
N ALA A 26 40.35 11.15 -39.96
CA ALA A 26 39.34 10.15 -40.35
C ALA A 26 38.86 9.31 -39.15
N HIS A 27 39.74 8.95 -38.23
CA HIS A 27 39.38 8.24 -37.00
C HIS A 27 38.53 9.09 -36.05
N ALA A 28 38.86 10.38 -35.89
CA ALA A 28 38.08 11.29 -35.05
C ALA A 28 36.67 11.51 -35.61
N GLU A 29 36.55 11.62 -36.94
CA GLU A 29 35.29 11.76 -37.64
C GLU A 29 34.46 10.48 -37.55
N ALA A 30 35.05 9.31 -37.83
CA ALA A 30 34.37 8.03 -37.69
C ALA A 30 33.89 7.78 -36.24
N ALA A 31 34.68 8.14 -35.23
CA ALA A 31 34.26 8.02 -33.83
C ALA A 31 33.06 8.92 -33.52
N ARG A 32 33.03 10.15 -34.06
CA ARG A 32 31.89 11.07 -33.90
C ARG A 32 30.63 10.53 -34.57
N ASP A 33 30.75 10.05 -35.81
CA ASP A 33 29.61 9.72 -36.65
C ASP A 33 29.03 8.34 -36.33
N PHE A 34 29.85 7.38 -35.90
CA PHE A 34 29.41 6.00 -35.66
C PHE A 34 29.37 5.61 -34.19
N ILE A 35 30.19 6.20 -33.31
CA ILE A 35 30.24 5.80 -31.89
C ILE A 35 29.43 6.77 -31.04
N MET A 36 29.67 8.08 -31.17
CA MET A 36 29.06 9.07 -30.26
C MET A 36 27.54 9.20 -30.44
N VAL A 37 26.99 8.82 -31.59
CA VAL A 37 25.55 8.88 -31.88
C VAL A 37 24.76 7.87 -31.04
N GLU A 38 25.35 6.74 -30.68
CA GLU A 38 24.67 5.68 -29.92
C GLU A 38 24.89 5.76 -28.40
N LEU A 39 25.76 6.69 -27.94
CA LEU A 39 26.06 6.81 -26.52
C LEU A 39 24.98 7.58 -25.76
N VAL A 40 24.58 7.00 -24.63
CA VAL A 40 23.74 7.69 -23.65
C VAL A 40 24.53 8.85 -23.04
N THR A 41 23.97 10.05 -23.10
CA THR A 41 24.59 11.24 -22.51
C THR A 41 24.22 11.37 -21.03
N LYS A 42 24.97 12.21 -20.30
CA LYS A 42 24.62 12.58 -18.92
C LYS A 42 23.22 13.22 -18.83
N THR A 43 22.80 13.92 -19.88
CA THR A 43 21.47 14.53 -19.95
C THR A 43 20.38 13.47 -20.08
N ASP A 44 20.59 12.47 -20.93
CA ASP A 44 19.66 11.35 -21.08
C ASP A 44 19.52 10.57 -19.76
N LEU A 45 20.64 10.33 -19.08
CA LEU A 45 20.64 9.68 -17.77
C LEU A 45 19.92 10.52 -16.71
N ALA A 46 20.16 11.83 -16.67
CA ALA A 46 19.48 12.73 -15.74
C ALA A 46 17.96 12.79 -15.99
N ALA A 47 17.55 12.80 -17.26
CA ALA A 47 16.14 12.74 -17.64
C ALA A 47 15.50 11.41 -17.23
N ALA A 48 16.18 10.29 -17.47
CA ALA A 48 15.72 8.97 -17.06
C ALA A 48 15.59 8.84 -15.52
N LEU A 49 16.56 9.38 -14.78
CA LEU A 49 16.53 9.38 -13.32
C LEU A 49 15.37 10.24 -12.79
N SER A 50 15.19 11.46 -13.31
CA SER A 50 14.07 12.32 -12.92
C SER A 50 12.71 11.68 -13.22
N ALA A 51 12.58 11.00 -14.37
CA ALA A 51 11.38 10.23 -14.68
C ALA A 51 11.17 9.05 -13.71
N LEU A 52 12.23 8.38 -13.29
CA LEU A 52 12.17 7.30 -12.31
C LEU A 52 11.77 7.81 -10.92
N GLU A 53 12.35 8.92 -10.47
CA GLU A 53 12.00 9.60 -9.22
C GLU A 53 10.52 9.98 -9.20
N GLY A 54 10.01 10.59 -10.28
CA GLY A 54 8.60 10.91 -10.40
C GLY A 54 7.69 9.68 -10.36
N ARG A 55 8.10 8.56 -10.97
CA ARG A 55 7.35 7.29 -10.92
C ARG A 55 7.37 6.67 -9.52
N LEU A 56 8.48 6.76 -8.80
CA LEU A 56 8.59 6.28 -7.43
C LEU A 56 7.70 7.10 -6.49
N GLU A 57 7.73 8.43 -6.60
CA GLU A 57 6.83 9.29 -5.82
C GLU A 57 5.36 8.98 -6.10
N ALA A 58 4.99 8.76 -7.36
CA ALA A 58 3.62 8.42 -7.73
C ALA A 58 3.19 7.07 -7.12
N LYS A 59 4.05 6.05 -7.16
CA LYS A 59 3.79 4.75 -6.53
C LYS A 59 3.69 4.82 -5.01
N ILE A 60 4.49 5.66 -4.37
CA ILE A 60 4.41 5.88 -2.93
C ILE A 60 3.07 6.54 -2.58
N ARG A 61 2.67 7.61 -3.29
CA ARG A 61 1.37 8.26 -3.07
C ARG A 61 0.20 7.32 -3.30
N GLU A 62 0.26 6.49 -4.34
CA GLU A 62 -0.76 5.46 -4.62
C GLU A 62 -0.82 4.43 -3.48
N GLY A 63 0.33 3.95 -3.00
CA GLY A 63 0.44 3.03 -1.87
C GLY A 63 -0.14 3.62 -0.59
N ASP A 64 0.21 4.86 -0.26
CA ASP A 64 -0.28 5.57 0.93
C ASP A 64 -1.80 5.75 0.89
N ALA A 65 -2.36 6.16 -0.25
CA ALA A 65 -3.80 6.29 -0.43
C ALA A 65 -4.52 4.94 -0.29
N ALA A 66 -3.96 3.87 -0.85
CA ALA A 66 -4.50 2.53 -0.73
C ALA A 66 -4.46 2.01 0.72
N LEU A 67 -3.38 2.29 1.45
CA LEU A 67 -3.24 1.92 2.86
C LEU A 67 -4.21 2.70 3.74
N ALA A 68 -4.36 4.01 3.53
CA ALA A 68 -5.34 4.83 4.23
C ALA A 68 -6.76 4.28 4.03
N GLY A 69 -7.16 4.02 2.78
CA GLY A 69 -8.49 3.45 2.50
C GLY A 69 -8.70 2.05 3.11
N ARG A 70 -7.64 1.23 3.21
CA ARG A 70 -7.72 -0.07 3.91
C ARG A 70 -7.89 0.10 5.42
N ILE A 71 -7.25 1.11 6.03
CA ILE A 71 -7.39 1.42 7.45
C ILE A 71 -8.82 1.87 7.73
N ASP A 72 -9.33 2.86 7.00
CA ASP A 72 -10.71 3.36 7.15
C ASP A 72 -11.74 2.23 6.99
N GLY A 73 -11.51 1.35 6.01
CA GLY A 73 -12.35 0.18 5.77
C GLY A 73 -12.29 -0.86 6.90
N LEU A 74 -11.13 -1.05 7.54
CA LEU A 74 -11.00 -1.94 8.69
C LEU A 74 -11.64 -1.35 9.94
N GLU A 75 -11.48 -0.05 10.19
CA GLU A 75 -12.13 0.67 11.28
C GLU A 75 -13.64 0.56 11.18
N SER A 76 -14.21 0.85 10.00
CA SER A 76 -15.65 0.72 9.75
C SER A 76 -16.17 -0.70 9.99
N ARG A 77 -15.40 -1.72 9.57
CA ARG A 77 -15.77 -3.14 9.79
C ARG A 77 -15.70 -3.52 11.27
N LEU A 78 -14.72 -3.00 12.00
CA LEU A 78 -14.55 -3.27 13.42
C LEU A 78 -15.70 -2.64 14.21
N GLU A 79 -16.05 -1.38 13.93
CA GLU A 79 -17.20 -0.72 14.53
C GLU A 79 -18.50 -1.48 14.26
N ALA A 80 -18.71 -1.93 13.02
CA ALA A 80 -19.89 -2.72 12.67
C ALA A 80 -19.96 -4.03 13.46
N LYS A 81 -18.84 -4.76 13.59
CA LYS A 81 -18.77 -6.00 14.36
C LYS A 81 -18.98 -5.80 15.86
N ILE A 82 -18.49 -4.69 16.42
CA ILE A 82 -18.73 -4.35 17.82
C ILE A 82 -20.23 -4.11 18.05
N ARG A 83 -20.87 -3.29 17.20
CA ARG A 83 -22.32 -3.04 17.29
C ARG A 83 -23.15 -4.30 17.14
N GLU A 84 -22.78 -5.17 16.19
CA GLU A 84 -23.43 -6.47 16.00
C GLU A 84 -23.28 -7.35 17.25
N GLY A 85 -22.09 -7.38 17.84
CA GLY A 85 -21.80 -8.09 19.09
C GLY A 85 -22.64 -7.57 20.26
N ASP A 86 -22.68 -6.25 20.46
CA ASP A 86 -23.43 -5.61 21.53
C ASP A 86 -24.94 -5.91 21.41
N ALA A 87 -25.51 -5.78 20.21
CA ALA A 87 -26.91 -6.10 19.97
C ALA A 87 -27.22 -7.59 20.22
N ALA A 88 -26.31 -8.49 19.84
CA ALA A 88 -26.46 -9.92 20.08
C ALA A 88 -26.39 -10.27 21.57
N LEU A 89 -25.54 -9.57 22.35
CA LEU A 89 -25.46 -9.74 23.79
C LEU A 89 -26.71 -9.20 24.49
N GLU A 90 -27.20 -8.03 24.10
CA GLU A 90 -28.41 -7.43 24.66
C GLU A 90 -29.63 -8.34 24.45
N ALA A 91 -29.82 -8.86 23.22
CA ALA A 91 -30.89 -9.81 22.93
C ALA A 91 -30.79 -11.11 23.75
N LYS A 92 -29.58 -11.62 24.00
CA LYS A 92 -29.37 -12.80 24.87
C LYS A 92 -29.70 -12.49 26.33
N ILE A 93 -29.34 -11.31 26.82
CA ILE A 93 -29.65 -10.87 28.19
C ILE A 93 -31.16 -10.73 28.38
N GLU A 94 -31.86 -10.06 27.45
CA GLU A 94 -33.32 -9.93 27.49
C GLU A 94 -34.01 -11.28 27.49
N ARG A 95 -33.57 -12.20 26.63
CA ARG A 95 -34.11 -13.56 26.56
C ARG A 95 -33.93 -14.32 27.86
N LEU A 96 -32.74 -14.26 28.46
CA LEU A 96 -32.47 -14.92 29.74
C LEU A 96 -33.29 -14.30 30.87
N SER A 97 -33.41 -12.97 30.89
CA SER A 97 -34.24 -12.24 31.85
C SER A 97 -35.69 -12.70 31.78
N LEU A 98 -36.29 -12.73 30.58
CA LEU A 98 -37.66 -13.22 30.38
C LEU A 98 -37.84 -14.68 30.83
N GLN A 99 -36.90 -15.56 30.47
CA GLN A 99 -36.95 -16.96 30.89
C GLN A 99 -36.88 -17.12 32.41
N LEU A 100 -36.05 -16.33 33.09
CA LEU A 100 -35.97 -16.34 34.55
C LEU A 100 -37.26 -15.81 35.17
N THR A 101 -37.82 -14.70 34.68
CA THR A 101 -39.10 -14.16 35.17
C THR A 101 -40.22 -15.17 35.04
N VAL A 102 -40.32 -15.85 33.90
CA VAL A 102 -41.34 -16.90 33.68
C VAL A 102 -41.14 -18.09 34.63
N ARG A 103 -39.90 -18.58 34.78
CA ARG A 103 -39.60 -19.72 35.67
C ARG A 103 -39.87 -19.39 37.14
N LEU A 104 -39.47 -18.20 37.58
CA LEU A 104 -39.73 -17.73 38.94
C LEU A 104 -41.23 -17.55 39.18
N GLY A 105 -41.94 -16.94 38.24
CA GLY A 105 -43.40 -16.82 38.32
C GLY A 105 -44.10 -18.18 38.42
N ALA A 106 -43.71 -19.14 37.58
CA ALA A 106 -44.24 -20.50 37.61
C ALA A 106 -43.95 -21.21 38.95
N LEU A 107 -42.73 -21.07 39.49
CA LEU A 107 -42.36 -21.61 40.80
C LEU A 107 -43.18 -20.99 41.94
N MET A 108 -43.42 -19.69 41.91
CA MET A 108 -44.25 -19.01 42.92
C MET A 108 -45.69 -19.50 42.88
N VAL A 109 -46.29 -19.62 41.70
CA VAL A 109 -47.65 -20.16 41.54
C VAL A 109 -47.73 -21.61 42.02
N ALA A 110 -46.76 -22.45 41.65
CA ALA A 110 -46.69 -23.83 42.11
C ALA A 110 -46.53 -23.93 43.64
N GLY A 111 -45.67 -23.10 44.23
CA GLY A 111 -45.45 -23.05 45.68
C GLY A 111 -46.69 -22.62 46.44
N ILE A 112 -47.39 -21.57 46.00
CA ILE A 112 -48.65 -21.11 46.60
C ILE A 112 -49.74 -22.20 46.46
N GLY A 113 -49.85 -22.83 45.29
CA GLY A 113 -50.80 -23.92 45.05
C GLY A 113 -50.55 -25.11 45.99
N ALA A 114 -49.30 -25.51 46.17
CA ALA A 114 -48.92 -26.58 47.10
C ALA A 114 -49.27 -26.23 48.56
N LEU A 115 -48.98 -25.00 49.01
CA LEU A 115 -49.32 -24.54 50.36
C LEU A 115 -50.84 -24.52 50.60
N ALA A 116 -51.62 -24.06 49.62
CA ALA A 116 -53.09 -24.03 49.72
C ALA A 116 -53.70 -25.44 49.83
N LEU A 117 -53.13 -26.42 49.12
CA LEU A 117 -53.56 -27.83 49.22
C LEU A 117 -53.26 -28.42 50.59
N ILE A 118 -52.10 -28.10 51.19
CA ILE A 118 -51.73 -28.57 52.53
C ILE A 118 -52.68 -28.01 53.60
N GLN A 119 -53.03 -26.72 53.53
CA GLN A 119 -53.96 -26.10 54.49
C GLN A 119 -55.37 -26.69 54.44
N ARG A 120 -55.80 -27.24 53.29
CA ARG A 120 -57.13 -27.84 53.14
C ARG A 120 -57.22 -29.27 53.71
N LEU A 121 -56.08 -29.92 53.93
CA LEU A 121 -55.99 -31.31 54.41
C LEU A 121 -55.76 -31.42 55.93
N ASN A 122 -55.41 -30.31 56.60
CA ASN A 122 -55.38 -30.17 58.06
C ASN A 122 -56.67 -29.55 58.57
#